data_AF-A0AAE0A4M0-F1
#
_entry.id   AF-A0AAE0A4M0-F1
#
_cell.length_a   1.000
_cell.length_b   1.000
_cell.length_c   1.000
_cell.angle_alpha   90.00
_cell.angle_beta   90.00
_cell.angle_gamma   90.00
#
_symmetry.space_group_name_H-M   'P 1'
#
loop_
_entity.id
_entity.type
_entity.pdbx_description
1 polymer ?
#
loop_
_entity_poly.entity_id
_entity_poly.type
_entity_poly.pdbx_seq_one_letter_code
_entity_poly.pdbx_strand_id
1 'polypeptide(L)'
;MGISRDSMHKRRATGGKKKAWRKKRKYELGRQPANTKLSSNKTVRRIRVRGGNVKWRALRLDTGNYSWGSEAVTRKTRILDVVYNASNNELVRTQTLVKSAIVQVDAAPFKQWYHQHYGVDIGRKKKTAAASAKKEAEEGEAAAAPAEEAKKSNHVQRKIEKRQKDRKLDAHIEEQFGGGRLLACISSRPGQCGRCDGYVPSFKIFFVRLLLRVLAYIYIHIYIVYNSRQFLYIYIYSL
;
A
#
# COMPACT_ATOMS: atom_id res chain seq x y z
N MET A 1 -28.06 -23.25 -5.75
CA MET A 1 -27.74 -21.95 -5.12
C MET A 1 -26.46 -22.11 -4.30
N GLY A 2 -25.44 -21.30 -4.57
CA GLY A 2 -24.14 -21.38 -3.89
C GLY A 2 -24.13 -20.78 -2.48
N ILE A 3 -23.11 -19.97 -2.20
CA ILE A 3 -22.93 -19.28 -0.91
C ILE A 3 -24.15 -18.40 -0.61
N SER A 4 -24.66 -18.49 0.63
CA SER A 4 -25.72 -17.62 1.16
C SER A 4 -25.16 -16.73 2.28
N ARG A 5 -25.65 -15.51 2.38
CA ARG A 5 -25.30 -14.54 3.44
C ARG A 5 -26.28 -14.55 4.61
N ASP A 6 -27.26 -15.46 4.59
CA ASP A 6 -28.22 -15.59 5.70
C ASP A 6 -27.53 -15.98 7.02
N SER A 7 -28.25 -15.84 8.13
CA SER A 7 -27.80 -16.28 9.47
C SER A 7 -28.58 -17.47 9.99
N MET A 8 -29.43 -18.09 9.16
CA MET A 8 -30.33 -19.18 9.59
C MET A 8 -29.56 -20.47 9.89
N HIS A 9 -28.45 -20.68 9.18
CA HIS A 9 -27.53 -21.78 9.44
C HIS A 9 -26.66 -21.57 10.70
N LYS A 10 -26.61 -20.35 11.26
CA LYS A 10 -25.87 -20.03 12.48
C LYS A 10 -26.70 -20.36 13.72
N ARG A 11 -26.02 -20.66 14.83
CA ARG A 11 -26.64 -20.89 16.14
C ARG A 11 -27.34 -19.63 16.67
N ARG A 12 -28.28 -19.81 17.60
CA ARG A 12 -28.85 -18.72 18.41
C ARG A 12 -27.79 -18.17 19.37
N ALA A 13 -28.02 -16.98 19.92
CA ALA A 13 -27.17 -16.44 20.98
C ALA A 13 -27.08 -17.39 22.19
N THR A 14 -28.17 -18.11 22.49
CA THR A 14 -28.23 -19.16 23.52
C THR A 14 -27.54 -20.47 23.14
N GLY A 15 -26.91 -20.56 21.96
CA GLY A 15 -26.26 -21.79 21.46
C GLY A 15 -27.20 -22.80 20.79
N GLY A 16 -28.52 -22.67 20.96
CA GLY A 16 -29.51 -23.56 20.32
C GLY A 16 -29.49 -23.52 18.79
N LYS A 17 -29.74 -24.66 18.15
CA LYS A 17 -29.86 -24.78 16.68
C LYS A 17 -31.17 -24.13 16.19
N LYS A 18 -31.11 -23.34 15.12
CA LYS A 18 -32.31 -22.77 14.49
C LYS A 18 -32.90 -23.76 13.49
N LYS A 19 -34.22 -23.98 13.53
CA LYS A 19 -34.94 -24.73 12.49
C LYS A 19 -35.02 -23.86 11.22
N ALA A 20 -34.66 -24.44 10.08
CA ALA A 20 -34.79 -23.76 8.80
C ALA A 20 -36.28 -23.74 8.39
N TRP A 21 -36.88 -22.55 8.34
CA TRP A 21 -38.30 -22.35 7.99
C TRP A 21 -38.51 -21.97 6.53
N ARG A 22 -37.45 -21.56 5.82
CA ARG A 22 -37.49 -21.19 4.40
C ARG A 22 -36.25 -21.68 3.66
N LYS A 23 -36.38 -21.82 2.35
CA LYS A 23 -35.27 -22.08 1.42
C LYS A 23 -34.43 -20.81 1.22
N LYS A 24 -33.17 -20.97 0.75
CA LYS A 24 -32.25 -19.87 0.39
C LYS A 24 -32.92 -18.93 -0.62
N ARG A 25 -32.56 -17.64 -0.64
CA ARG A 25 -33.13 -16.66 -1.58
C ARG A 25 -32.06 -16.01 -2.46
N LYS A 26 -32.43 -15.68 -3.70
CA LYS A 26 -31.51 -15.07 -4.70
C LYS A 26 -30.89 -13.75 -4.22
N TYR A 27 -31.61 -12.98 -3.41
CA TYR A 27 -31.13 -11.71 -2.86
C TYR A 27 -30.07 -11.87 -1.74
N GLU A 28 -29.91 -13.07 -1.18
CA GLU A 28 -28.91 -13.38 -0.14
C GLU A 28 -27.63 -13.99 -0.72
N LEU A 29 -27.54 -14.09 -2.05
CA LEU A 29 -26.44 -14.76 -2.73
C LEU A 29 -25.09 -14.09 -2.45
N GLY A 30 -24.14 -14.87 -1.93
CA GLY A 30 -22.74 -14.54 -1.86
C GLY A 30 -22.00 -14.96 -3.13
N ARG A 31 -20.82 -14.36 -3.36
CA ARG A 31 -19.91 -14.76 -4.44
C ARG A 31 -18.56 -15.13 -3.83
N GLN A 32 -17.85 -16.05 -4.49
CA GLN A 32 -16.48 -16.37 -4.12
C GLN A 32 -15.59 -15.11 -4.13
N PRO A 33 -14.58 -15.04 -3.25
CA PRO A 33 -13.62 -13.94 -3.23
C PRO A 33 -12.85 -13.86 -4.55
N ALA A 34 -12.33 -12.68 -4.86
CA ALA A 34 -11.62 -12.43 -6.12
C ALA A 34 -10.12 -12.78 -6.05
N ASN A 35 -9.53 -12.71 -4.85
CA ASN A 35 -8.10 -12.94 -4.59
C ASN A 35 -7.19 -12.28 -5.63
N THR A 36 -7.38 -10.96 -5.82
CA THR A 36 -6.67 -10.18 -6.84
C THR A 36 -5.17 -10.31 -6.66
N LYS A 37 -4.46 -10.78 -7.69
CA LYS A 37 -3.01 -10.96 -7.67
C LYS A 37 -2.28 -9.80 -8.34
N LEU A 38 -1.07 -9.53 -7.86
CA LEU A 38 -0.13 -8.66 -8.57
C LEU A 38 0.35 -9.37 -9.84
N SER A 39 0.08 -8.80 -11.01
CA SER A 39 0.54 -9.33 -12.29
C SER A 39 0.30 -8.31 -13.40
N SER A 40 1.26 -8.19 -14.32
CA SER A 40 1.17 -7.34 -15.51
C SER A 40 -0.01 -7.70 -16.42
N ASN A 41 -0.47 -8.96 -16.40
CA ASN A 41 -1.64 -9.37 -17.16
C ASN A 41 -2.93 -8.89 -16.47
N LYS A 42 -3.29 -7.63 -16.73
CA LYS A 42 -4.48 -6.99 -16.18
C LYS A 42 -5.75 -7.73 -16.59
N THR A 43 -6.37 -8.41 -15.62
CA THR A 43 -7.62 -9.15 -15.84
C THR A 43 -8.71 -8.61 -14.91
N VAL A 44 -9.72 -7.95 -15.48
CA VAL A 44 -10.87 -7.43 -14.74
C VAL A 44 -12.17 -7.97 -15.37
N ARG A 45 -12.99 -8.65 -14.56
CA ARG A 45 -14.28 -9.20 -15.02
C ARG A 45 -15.43 -8.30 -14.61
N ARG A 46 -16.34 -8.05 -15.55
CA ARG A 46 -17.62 -7.38 -15.30
C ARG A 46 -18.58 -8.36 -14.62
N ILE A 47 -19.22 -7.96 -13.53
CA ILE A 47 -20.18 -8.79 -12.79
C ILE A 47 -21.50 -8.02 -12.63
N ARG A 48 -22.58 -8.56 -13.19
CA ARG A 48 -23.94 -8.09 -12.91
C ARG A 48 -24.32 -8.40 -11.45
N VAL A 49 -24.83 -7.40 -10.76
CA VAL A 49 -25.36 -7.51 -9.39
C VAL A 49 -26.88 -7.23 -9.37
N ARG A 50 -27.47 -7.21 -8.17
CA ARG A 50 -28.90 -6.97 -7.98
C ARG A 50 -29.30 -5.60 -8.55
N GLY A 51 -30.49 -5.53 -9.16
CA GLY A 51 -31.03 -4.29 -9.71
C GLY A 51 -30.40 -3.86 -11.04
N GLY A 52 -29.66 -4.75 -11.73
CA GLY A 52 -29.03 -4.43 -13.02
C GLY A 52 -27.68 -3.71 -12.92
N ASN A 53 -27.29 -3.26 -11.72
CA ASN A 53 -26.00 -2.65 -11.45
C ASN A 53 -24.82 -3.58 -11.80
N VAL A 54 -23.64 -2.99 -11.94
CA VAL A 54 -22.40 -3.69 -12.31
C VAL A 54 -21.32 -3.44 -11.28
N LYS A 55 -20.55 -4.48 -10.96
CA LYS A 55 -19.28 -4.38 -10.23
C LYS A 55 -18.14 -4.90 -11.09
N TRP A 56 -16.98 -4.31 -10.93
CA TRP A 56 -15.76 -4.74 -11.57
C TRP A 56 -14.94 -5.58 -10.60
N ARG A 57 -14.65 -6.82 -10.98
CA ARG A 57 -13.85 -7.73 -10.17
C ARG A 57 -12.48 -7.86 -10.79
N ALA A 58 -11.47 -7.27 -10.16
CA ALA A 58 -10.09 -7.49 -10.52
C ALA A 58 -9.65 -8.90 -10.10
N LEU A 59 -9.08 -9.65 -11.03
CA LEU A 59 -8.37 -10.90 -10.76
C LEU A 59 -6.86 -10.67 -10.75
N ARG A 60 -6.38 -9.78 -11.62
CA ARG A 60 -4.97 -9.40 -11.73
C ARG A 60 -4.84 -7.92 -12.04
N LEU A 61 -3.93 -7.23 -11.35
CA LEU A 61 -3.62 -5.81 -11.55
C LEU A 61 -2.11 -5.59 -11.30
N ASP A 62 -1.54 -4.60 -11.96
CA ASP A 62 -0.14 -4.16 -11.82
C ASP A 62 0.00 -2.64 -11.59
N THR A 63 -1.05 -1.88 -11.88
CA THR A 63 -1.03 -0.42 -11.88
C THR A 63 -2.21 0.15 -11.11
N GLY A 64 -1.99 1.34 -10.54
CA GLY A 64 -2.94 2.01 -9.68
C GLY A 64 -2.75 3.53 -9.68
N ASN A 65 -3.76 4.26 -9.24
CA ASN A 65 -3.61 5.69 -8.96
C ASN A 65 -3.23 5.88 -7.49
N TYR A 66 -2.09 6.50 -7.26
CA TYR A 66 -1.59 6.77 -5.92
C TYR A 66 -1.51 8.28 -5.68
N SER A 67 -2.05 8.69 -4.54
CA SER A 67 -2.04 10.09 -4.11
C SER A 67 -0.92 10.36 -3.11
N TRP A 68 -0.11 11.38 -3.39
CA TRP A 68 0.83 11.95 -2.44
C TRP A 68 0.11 13.06 -1.66
N GLY A 69 -0.23 12.76 -0.40
CA GLY A 69 -1.13 13.60 0.40
C GLY A 69 -0.58 14.99 0.76
N SER A 70 0.73 15.13 0.97
CA SER A 70 1.32 16.43 1.32
C SER A 70 1.34 17.41 0.14
N GLU A 71 1.57 16.90 -1.06
CA GLU A 71 1.63 17.68 -2.30
C GLU A 71 0.27 17.74 -3.03
N ALA A 72 -0.76 17.09 -2.48
CA ALA A 72 -2.10 16.97 -3.06
C ALA A 72 -2.12 16.47 -4.53
N VAL A 73 -1.19 15.58 -4.89
CA VAL A 73 -1.01 15.12 -6.28
C VAL A 73 -1.30 13.64 -6.41
N THR A 74 -1.98 13.27 -7.49
CA THR A 74 -2.24 11.87 -7.82
C THR A 74 -1.55 11.50 -9.12
N ARG A 75 -0.83 10.39 -9.13
CA ARG A 75 -0.19 9.85 -10.33
C ARG A 75 -0.51 8.38 -10.49
N LYS A 76 -0.61 7.95 -11.75
CA LYS A 76 -0.70 6.54 -12.11
C LYS A 76 0.69 5.94 -12.04
N THR A 77 0.85 4.89 -11.25
CA THR A 77 2.13 4.26 -10.99
C THR A 77 1.99 2.75 -10.95
N ARG A 78 3.11 2.06 -11.19
CA ARG A 78 3.18 0.60 -11.12
C ARG A 78 3.36 0.17 -9.67
N ILE A 79 2.66 -0.89 -9.30
CA ILE A 79 2.82 -1.61 -8.05
C ILE A 79 3.95 -2.61 -8.26
N LEU A 80 5.00 -2.52 -7.46
CA LEU A 80 6.17 -3.38 -7.55
C LEU A 80 6.00 -4.62 -6.70
N ASP A 81 5.56 -4.44 -5.45
CA ASP A 81 5.51 -5.52 -4.47
C ASP A 81 4.47 -5.22 -3.36
N VAL A 82 3.95 -6.26 -2.71
CA VAL A 82 3.16 -6.16 -1.48
C VAL A 82 4.09 -6.41 -0.30
N VAL A 83 4.25 -5.42 0.58
CA VAL A 83 5.20 -5.51 1.70
C VAL A 83 4.52 -5.98 2.98
N TYR A 84 3.31 -5.48 3.25
CA TYR A 84 2.66 -5.73 4.53
C TYR A 84 1.14 -5.81 4.41
N ASN A 85 0.55 -6.67 5.22
CA ASN A 85 -0.89 -6.80 5.37
C ASN A 85 -1.28 -7.01 6.83
N ALA A 86 -2.22 -6.19 7.31
CA ALA A 86 -2.70 -6.26 8.69
C ALA A 86 -3.48 -7.56 8.98
N SER A 87 -4.12 -8.18 8.00
CA SER A 87 -4.99 -9.34 8.26
C SER A 87 -4.22 -10.66 8.37
N ASN A 88 -3.32 -10.93 7.42
CA ASN A 88 -2.60 -12.20 7.34
C ASN A 88 -1.31 -12.06 6.52
N ASN A 89 -0.23 -12.71 6.94
CA ASN A 89 1.06 -12.73 6.24
C ASN A 89 1.02 -13.57 4.94
N GLU A 90 0.11 -14.55 4.83
CA GLU A 90 -0.06 -15.32 3.58
C GLU A 90 -0.50 -14.44 2.40
N LEU A 91 -1.18 -13.33 2.69
CA LEU A 91 -1.60 -12.39 1.65
C LEU A 91 -0.41 -11.61 1.08
N VAL A 92 0.65 -11.42 1.88
CA VAL A 92 1.92 -10.82 1.45
C VAL A 92 2.69 -11.82 0.60
N ARG A 93 2.92 -13.04 1.12
CA ARG A 93 3.62 -14.12 0.40
C ARG A 93 3.05 -14.40 -0.98
N THR A 94 1.72 -14.41 -1.07
CA THR A 94 1.02 -14.72 -2.31
C THR A 94 0.71 -13.49 -3.17
N GLN A 95 1.22 -12.30 -2.83
CA GLN A 95 1.05 -11.06 -3.57
C GLN A 95 -0.43 -10.71 -3.85
N THR A 96 -1.26 -10.82 -2.82
CA THR A 96 -2.71 -10.57 -2.91
C THR A 96 -3.05 -9.13 -2.54
N LEU A 97 -3.64 -8.40 -3.48
CA LEU A 97 -4.04 -7.00 -3.33
C LEU A 97 -5.39 -6.88 -2.61
N VAL A 98 -5.37 -6.31 -1.40
CA VAL A 98 -6.57 -6.00 -0.61
C VAL A 98 -6.55 -4.57 -0.09
N LYS A 99 -7.72 -4.07 0.33
CA LYS A 99 -7.80 -2.77 1.00
C LYS A 99 -6.88 -2.77 2.23
N SER A 100 -6.15 -1.68 2.42
CA SER A 100 -5.22 -1.44 3.52
C SER A 100 -3.94 -2.27 3.48
N ALA A 101 -3.69 -3.04 2.41
CA ALA A 101 -2.36 -3.60 2.21
C ALA A 101 -1.36 -2.47 1.88
N ILE A 102 -0.14 -2.62 2.40
CA ILE A 102 0.98 -1.72 2.13
C ILE A 102 1.78 -2.32 0.99
N VAL A 103 2.03 -1.51 -0.03
CA VAL A 103 2.69 -1.88 -1.27
C VAL A 103 3.86 -0.96 -1.55
N GLN A 104 4.86 -1.48 -2.27
CA GLN A 104 5.88 -0.67 -2.91
C GLN A 104 5.38 -0.23 -4.30
N VAL A 105 5.54 1.04 -4.58
CA VAL A 105 5.11 1.69 -5.81
C VAL A 105 6.30 2.39 -6.44
N ASP A 106 6.33 2.41 -7.77
CA ASP A 106 7.34 3.14 -8.52
C ASP A 106 7.29 4.66 -8.23
N ALA A 107 8.45 5.24 -7.90
CA ALA A 107 8.60 6.65 -7.59
C ALA A 107 8.76 7.53 -8.84
N ALA A 108 9.08 6.98 -10.00
CA ALA A 108 9.47 7.76 -11.18
C ALA A 108 8.42 8.81 -11.61
N PRO A 109 7.10 8.49 -11.67
CA PRO A 109 6.09 9.49 -12.03
C PRO A 109 5.96 10.64 -11.02
N PHE A 110 6.28 10.40 -9.75
CA PHE A 110 6.28 11.44 -8.72
C PHE A 110 7.55 12.30 -8.80
N LYS A 111 8.72 11.71 -9.09
CA LYS A 111 9.97 12.45 -9.34
C LYS A 111 9.85 13.39 -10.54
N GLN A 112 9.34 12.87 -11.65
CA GLN A 112 9.12 13.66 -12.86
C GLN A 112 8.18 14.84 -12.59
N TRP A 113 7.10 14.60 -11.85
CA TRP A 113 6.19 15.67 -11.46
C TRP A 113 6.87 16.70 -10.55
N TYR A 114 7.65 16.26 -9.56
CA TYR A 114 8.30 17.17 -8.63
C TYR A 114 9.35 18.05 -9.33
N HIS A 115 10.12 17.48 -10.27
CA HIS A 115 11.02 18.25 -11.11
C HIS A 115 10.27 19.31 -11.95
N GLN A 116 9.13 18.94 -12.54
CA GLN A 116 8.31 19.90 -13.30
C GLN A 116 7.67 20.97 -12.40
N HIS A 117 7.32 20.63 -11.17
CA HIS A 117 6.59 21.52 -10.26
C HIS A 117 7.50 22.52 -9.54
N TYR A 118 8.66 22.05 -9.07
CA TYR A 118 9.61 22.80 -8.25
C TYR A 118 10.95 23.09 -8.94
N GLY A 119 11.24 22.45 -10.08
CA GLY A 119 12.52 22.58 -10.78
C GLY A 119 13.69 21.88 -10.07
N VAL A 120 13.42 20.94 -9.17
CA VAL A 120 14.43 20.28 -8.34
C VAL A 120 14.33 18.76 -8.49
N ASP A 121 15.48 18.11 -8.62
CA ASP A 121 15.57 16.65 -8.62
C ASP A 121 15.58 16.09 -7.19
N ILE A 122 14.63 15.22 -6.85
CA ILE A 122 14.62 14.48 -5.58
C ILE A 122 15.31 13.12 -5.74
N GLY A 123 16.09 12.74 -4.73
CA GLY A 123 16.62 11.38 -4.61
C GLY A 123 17.91 11.16 -5.39
N ARG A 124 18.58 12.23 -5.84
CA ARG A 124 20.00 12.15 -6.17
C ARG A 124 20.76 12.03 -4.85
N LYS A 125 21.25 10.83 -4.53
CA LYS A 125 22.21 10.68 -3.45
C LYS A 125 23.39 11.59 -3.77
N LYS A 126 23.68 12.55 -2.89
CA LYS A 126 24.92 13.32 -2.92
C LYS A 126 26.03 12.26 -2.84
N LYS A 127 26.66 11.90 -3.96
CA LYS A 127 27.94 11.18 -3.90
C LYS A 127 28.84 12.10 -3.06
N THR A 128 29.21 11.64 -1.87
CA THR A 128 30.30 12.26 -1.11
C THR A 128 31.47 12.44 -2.07
N ALA A 129 32.00 13.65 -2.11
CA ALA A 129 32.97 14.16 -3.09
C ALA A 129 34.34 13.45 -3.11
N ALA A 130 34.44 12.23 -2.56
CA ALA A 130 35.66 11.43 -2.48
C ALA A 130 35.65 10.17 -3.37
N ALA A 131 34.52 9.80 -3.99
CA ALA A 131 34.43 8.61 -4.86
C ALA A 131 34.35 8.95 -6.36
N SER A 132 34.45 10.23 -6.74
CA SER A 132 34.36 10.74 -8.11
C SER A 132 35.68 10.74 -8.88
N ALA A 133 36.79 10.25 -8.31
CA ALA A 133 38.10 10.31 -8.95
C ALA A 133 38.65 8.97 -9.51
N LYS A 134 37.92 7.84 -9.42
CA LYS A 134 38.49 6.52 -9.80
C LYS A 134 37.61 5.58 -10.63
N LYS A 135 36.53 6.06 -11.25
CA LYS A 135 35.75 5.22 -12.18
C LYS A 135 35.11 6.02 -13.31
N GLU A 136 35.91 6.88 -13.93
CA GLU A 136 35.64 7.47 -15.24
C GLU A 136 36.60 6.83 -16.25
N ALA A 137 36.39 5.55 -16.53
CA ALA A 137 36.92 4.86 -17.70
C ALA A 137 36.17 3.53 -17.81
N GLU A 138 35.62 3.29 -19.00
CA GLU A 138 34.93 2.09 -19.48
C GLU A 138 33.43 1.92 -19.20
N GLU A 139 32.72 2.04 -20.33
CA GLU A 139 31.34 1.69 -20.68
C GLU A 139 30.23 2.61 -20.14
N GLY A 140 29.53 3.44 -20.93
CA GLY A 140 29.27 3.34 -22.37
C GLY A 140 27.75 3.33 -22.60
N GLU A 141 27.16 4.53 -22.60
CA GLU A 141 26.09 4.93 -23.52
C GLU A 141 24.81 4.07 -23.61
N ALA A 142 23.81 4.39 -22.78
CA ALA A 142 22.40 4.38 -23.19
C ALA A 142 21.53 5.24 -22.24
N ALA A 143 20.94 6.30 -22.82
CA ALA A 143 19.94 7.21 -22.26
C ALA A 143 20.42 8.30 -21.27
N ALA A 144 21.53 8.95 -21.61
CA ALA A 144 21.70 10.37 -21.29
C ALA A 144 20.98 11.20 -22.37
N ALA A 145 19.68 11.49 -22.18
CA ALA A 145 19.06 12.60 -22.90
C ALA A 145 19.45 13.89 -22.16
N PRO A 146 20.02 14.88 -22.86
CA PRO A 146 20.54 16.09 -22.24
C PRO A 146 19.41 16.85 -21.55
N ALA A 147 19.68 17.37 -20.37
CA ALA A 147 18.91 18.47 -19.82
C ALA A 147 19.17 19.70 -20.70
N GLU A 148 18.44 19.81 -21.80
CA GLU A 148 18.25 21.11 -22.44
C GLU A 148 17.63 22.03 -21.38
N GLU A 149 18.40 23.02 -20.94
CA GLU A 149 17.86 24.19 -20.27
C GLU A 149 16.99 24.96 -21.26
N ALA A 150 15.77 24.45 -21.47
CA ALA A 150 14.75 25.16 -22.20
C ALA A 150 14.56 26.51 -21.49
N LYS A 151 14.81 27.62 -22.21
CA LYS A 151 14.57 28.99 -21.72
C LYS A 151 13.14 29.09 -21.20
N LYS A 152 12.96 28.99 -19.89
CA LYS A 152 11.64 29.11 -19.24
C LYS A 152 11.24 30.58 -19.26
N SER A 153 9.97 30.86 -19.52
CA SER A 153 9.47 32.22 -19.47
C SER A 153 9.60 32.79 -18.05
N ASN A 154 9.83 34.11 -17.94
CA ASN A 154 9.94 34.82 -16.65
C ASN A 154 8.72 34.63 -15.73
N HIS A 155 7.56 34.27 -16.30
CA HIS A 155 6.37 33.95 -15.53
C HIS A 155 6.44 32.57 -14.86
N VAL A 156 7.03 31.58 -15.53
CA VAL A 156 7.22 30.23 -14.98
C VAL A 156 8.29 30.25 -13.88
N GLN A 157 9.38 31.00 -14.08
CA GLN A 157 10.43 31.17 -13.07
C GLN A 157 9.87 31.74 -11.76
N ARG A 158 9.13 32.86 -11.83
CA ARG A 158 8.45 33.45 -10.67
C ARG A 158 7.49 32.49 -9.96
N LYS A 159 6.78 31.64 -10.71
CA LYS A 159 5.90 30.60 -10.12
C LYS A 159 6.69 29.53 -9.38
N ILE A 160 7.82 29.09 -9.92
CA ILE A 160 8.69 28.10 -9.29
C ILE A 160 9.30 28.67 -8.01
N GLU A 161 9.86 29.88 -8.06
CA GLU A 161 10.42 30.57 -6.90
C GLU A 161 9.39 30.73 -5.77
N LYS A 162 8.15 31.09 -6.10
CA LYS A 162 7.07 31.17 -5.10
C LYS A 162 6.83 29.83 -4.41
N ARG A 163 6.81 28.72 -5.16
CA ARG A 163 6.58 27.37 -4.62
C ARG A 163 7.76 26.85 -3.82
N GLN A 164 8.98 27.23 -4.17
CA GLN A 164 10.18 26.82 -3.45
C GLN A 164 10.20 27.30 -2.00
N LYS A 165 9.52 28.42 -1.69
CA LYS A 165 9.43 28.96 -0.32
C LYS A 165 8.69 28.04 0.65
N ASP A 166 7.62 27.39 0.19
CA ASP A 166 6.78 26.53 1.03
C ASP A 166 7.20 25.05 1.00
N ARG A 167 8.30 24.74 0.30
CA ARG A 167 8.76 23.38 0.05
C ARG A 167 9.29 22.72 1.34
N LYS A 168 8.49 21.81 1.91
CA LYS A 168 8.88 20.97 3.05
C LYS A 168 8.64 19.51 2.70
N LEU A 169 9.71 18.73 2.66
CA LEU A 169 9.65 17.29 2.40
C LEU A 169 10.09 16.53 3.65
N ASP A 170 9.37 15.46 3.97
CA ASP A 170 9.70 14.58 5.11
C ASP A 170 10.94 13.74 4.78
N ALA A 171 11.91 13.69 5.70
CA ALA A 171 13.19 13.01 5.49
C ALA A 171 13.03 11.53 5.07
N HIS A 172 12.03 10.82 5.59
CA HIS A 172 11.79 9.42 5.23
C HIS A 172 11.22 9.27 3.82
N ILE A 173 10.43 10.23 3.36
CA ILE A 173 9.93 10.25 1.99
C ILE A 173 11.09 10.55 1.03
N GLU A 174 12.00 11.45 1.40
CA GLU A 174 13.21 11.76 0.61
C GLU A 174 14.11 10.54 0.41
N GLU A 175 14.34 9.79 1.48
CA GLU A 175 15.13 8.55 1.45
C GLU A 175 14.51 7.50 0.51
N GLN A 176 13.19 7.32 0.58
CA GLN A 176 12.44 6.41 -0.30
C GLN A 176 12.53 6.84 -1.78
N PHE A 177 12.48 8.15 -2.05
CA PHE A 177 12.75 8.66 -3.39
C PHE A 177 14.18 8.33 -3.84
N GLY A 178 15.17 8.35 -2.96
CA GLY A 178 16.53 7.88 -3.24
C GLY A 178 16.59 6.41 -3.68
N GLY A 179 15.76 5.55 -3.09
CA GLY A 179 15.61 4.14 -3.47
C GLY A 179 14.76 3.90 -4.73
N GLY A 180 14.10 4.92 -5.26
CA GLY A 180 13.20 4.81 -6.42
C GLY A 180 11.90 4.05 -6.15
N ARG A 181 11.63 3.69 -4.90
CA ARG A 181 10.45 2.92 -4.48
C ARG A 181 9.79 3.62 -3.30
N LEU A 182 8.51 3.93 -3.44
CA LEU A 182 7.70 4.54 -2.39
C LEU A 182 6.80 3.51 -1.74
N LEU A 183 6.67 3.57 -0.42
CA LEU A 183 5.64 2.82 0.28
C LEU A 183 4.29 3.51 0.11
N ALA A 184 3.25 2.74 -0.14
CA ALA A 184 1.89 3.23 -0.31
C ALA A 184 0.86 2.30 0.33
N CYS A 185 -0.27 2.86 0.75
CA CYS A 185 -1.38 2.12 1.33
C CYS A 185 -2.56 2.09 0.34
N ILE A 186 -3.10 0.90 0.07
CA ILE A 186 -4.26 0.74 -0.80
C ILE A 186 -5.53 1.20 -0.06
N SER A 187 -6.27 2.15 -0.64
CA SER A 187 -7.53 2.66 -0.09
C SER A 187 -8.76 1.99 -0.73
N SER A 188 -8.64 1.60 -2.00
CA SER A 188 -9.72 0.98 -2.76
C SER A 188 -9.95 -0.48 -2.36
N ARG A 189 -11.03 -1.09 -2.89
CA ARG A 189 -11.37 -2.52 -2.70
C ARG A 189 -11.27 -3.27 -4.04
N PRO A 190 -10.10 -3.77 -4.45
CA PRO A 190 -9.87 -4.28 -5.81
C PRO A 190 -10.88 -5.32 -6.29
N GLY A 191 -11.31 -6.25 -5.43
CA GLY A 191 -12.31 -7.26 -5.77
C GLY A 191 -13.75 -6.75 -5.96
N GLN A 192 -14.04 -5.49 -5.61
CA GLN A 192 -15.37 -4.86 -5.73
C GLN A 192 -15.41 -3.74 -6.77
N CYS A 193 -14.35 -2.91 -6.82
CA CYS A 193 -14.26 -1.78 -7.74
C CYS A 193 -13.37 -2.04 -8.96
N GLY A 194 -12.59 -3.12 -8.98
CA GLY A 194 -11.75 -3.49 -10.12
C GLY A 194 -10.46 -2.67 -10.26
N ARG A 195 -10.13 -1.86 -9.25
CA ARG A 195 -9.00 -0.92 -9.25
C ARG A 195 -8.25 -0.96 -7.92
N CYS A 196 -6.95 -0.74 -7.97
CA CYS A 196 -6.04 -0.76 -6.83
C CYS A 196 -5.45 0.65 -6.66
N ASP A 197 -6.19 1.52 -5.98
CA ASP A 197 -5.80 2.91 -5.78
C ASP A 197 -5.45 3.13 -4.30
N GLY A 198 -4.59 4.10 -4.04
CA GLY A 198 -4.03 4.31 -2.72
C GLY A 198 -3.45 5.68 -2.50
N TYR A 199 -2.73 5.82 -1.40
CA TYR A 199 -2.01 7.03 -1.06
C TYR A 199 -0.65 6.68 -0.46
N VAL A 200 0.32 7.57 -0.63
CA VAL A 200 1.60 7.52 0.07
C VAL A 200 1.34 7.97 1.51
N PRO A 201 1.48 7.10 2.52
CA PRO A 201 1.23 7.44 3.91
C PRO A 201 2.30 8.42 4.41
N SER A 202 1.90 9.35 5.27
CA SER A 202 2.84 10.14 6.07
C SER A 202 3.45 9.27 7.18
N PHE A 203 4.63 9.67 7.65
CA PHE A 203 5.41 8.94 8.67
C PHE A 203 4.56 8.56 9.91
N LYS A 204 3.73 9.49 10.41
CA LYS A 204 2.81 9.23 11.55
C LYS A 204 1.86 8.05 11.31
N ILE A 205 1.26 7.97 10.12
CA ILE A 205 0.27 6.93 9.80
C ILE A 205 0.94 5.58 9.55
N PHE A 206 2.17 5.60 9.01
CA PHE A 206 2.97 4.40 8.79
C PHE A 206 3.43 3.79 10.12
N PHE A 207 3.97 4.61 11.02
CA PHE A 207 4.49 4.19 12.31
C PHE A 207 3.40 3.55 13.19
N VAL A 208 2.21 4.16 13.29
CA VAL A 208 1.09 3.61 14.08
C VAL A 208 0.66 2.22 13.58
N ARG A 209 0.69 1.96 12.27
CA ARG A 209 0.26 0.66 11.72
C ARG A 209 1.29 -0.46 11.86
N LEU A 210 2.58 -0.13 11.88
CA LEU A 210 3.68 -1.10 12.06
C LEU A 210 3.92 -1.38 13.54
N LEU A 211 3.96 -0.31 14.36
CA LEU A 211 4.27 -0.35 15.78
C LEU A 211 3.17 -1.05 16.60
N LEU A 212 1.89 -0.90 16.23
CA LEU A 212 0.78 -1.58 16.90
C LEU A 212 0.87 -3.12 16.85
N ARG A 213 1.70 -3.70 15.97
CA ARG A 213 1.95 -5.15 15.98
C ARG A 213 3.24 -5.53 16.69
N VAL A 214 4.33 -4.79 16.49
CA VAL A 214 5.61 -5.09 17.15
C VAL A 214 5.50 -4.86 18.65
N LEU A 215 4.92 -3.73 19.09
CA LEU A 215 4.70 -3.48 20.51
C LEU A 215 3.62 -4.38 21.10
N ALA A 216 2.54 -4.71 20.38
CA ALA A 216 1.56 -5.67 20.89
C ALA A 216 2.14 -7.08 21.03
N TYR A 217 2.99 -7.51 20.09
CA TYR A 217 3.66 -8.80 20.16
C TYR A 217 4.69 -8.84 21.30
N ILE A 218 5.48 -7.78 21.45
CA ILE A 218 6.41 -7.62 22.57
C ILE A 218 5.66 -7.55 23.91
N TYR A 219 4.56 -6.80 23.99
CA TYR A 219 3.76 -6.67 25.22
C TYR A 219 3.06 -7.97 25.59
N ILE A 220 2.49 -8.70 24.62
CA ILE A 220 1.90 -10.03 24.83
C ILE A 220 2.98 -11.02 25.24
N HIS A 221 4.15 -11.02 24.61
CA HIS A 221 5.23 -11.94 24.94
C HIS A 221 5.83 -11.64 26.33
N ILE A 222 6.04 -10.36 26.66
CA ILE A 222 6.45 -9.93 28.01
C ILE A 222 5.39 -10.32 29.04
N TYR A 223 4.10 -10.08 28.78
CA TYR A 223 3.01 -10.42 29.69
C TYR A 223 2.90 -11.93 29.92
N ILE A 224 3.01 -12.75 28.86
CA ILE A 224 3.04 -14.21 28.97
C ILE A 224 4.26 -14.66 29.79
N VAL A 225 5.46 -14.14 29.50
CA VAL A 225 6.68 -14.52 30.24
C VAL A 225 6.60 -14.11 31.71
N TYR A 226 6.07 -12.91 32.01
CA TYR A 226 5.91 -12.44 33.39
C TYR A 226 4.89 -13.26 34.18
N ASN A 227 3.75 -13.60 33.56
CA ASN A 227 2.70 -14.39 34.22
C ASN A 227 3.11 -15.87 34.38
N SER A 228 3.86 -16.43 33.42
CA SER A 228 4.45 -17.78 33.52
C SER A 228 5.48 -17.88 34.64
N ARG A 229 6.32 -16.84 34.83
CA ARG A 229 7.31 -16.79 35.92
C ARG A 229 6.67 -16.62 37.29
N GLN A 230 5.59 -15.83 37.40
CA GLN A 230 4.79 -15.70 38.63
C GLN A 230 4.13 -17.03 39.02
N PHE A 231 3.57 -17.77 38.06
CA PHE A 231 3.01 -19.11 38.31
C PHE A 231 4.07 -20.12 38.78
N LEU A 232 5.28 -20.08 38.22
CA LEU A 232 6.39 -20.95 38.66
C LEU A 232 6.91 -20.57 40.06
N TYR A 233 6.96 -19.27 40.38
CA TYR A 233 7.42 -18.78 41.70
C TYR A 233 6.43 -19.16 42.81
N ILE A 234 5.12 -19.10 42.55
CA ILE A 234 4.09 -19.54 43.52
C ILE A 234 4.16 -21.06 43.74
N TYR A 235 4.49 -21.85 42.72
CA TYR A 235 4.58 -23.31 42.84
C TYR A 235 5.85 -23.79 43.57
N ILE A 236 6.95 -23.02 43.50
CA ILE A 236 8.23 -23.35 44.15
C ILE A 236 8.25 -22.93 45.63
N TYR A 237 7.50 -21.90 46.02
CA TYR A 237 7.42 -21.42 47.42
C TYR A 237 6.19 -21.94 48.20
N SER A 238 5.44 -22.90 47.63
CA SER A 238 4.28 -23.54 48.26
C SER A 238 4.48 -25.05 48.50
N LEU A 239 5.73 -25.53 48.45
CA LEU A 239 6.21 -26.87 48.80
C LEU A 239 7.30 -26.73 49.87
#